data_AF-M3E4C7-F1
#
_entry.id   AF-M3E4C7-F1
#
_cell.length_a   1.000
_cell.length_b   1.000
_cell.length_c   1.000
_cell.angle_alpha   90.00
_cell.angle_beta   90.00
_cell.angle_gamma   90.00
#
_symmetry.space_group_name_H-M   'P 1'
#
loop_
_entity.id
_entity.type
_entity.pdbx_description
1 polymer ?
#
loop_
_entity_poly.entity_id
_entity_poly.type
_entity_poly.pdbx_seq_one_letter_code
_entity_poly.pdbx_strand_id
1 'polypeptide(L)'
;MSEKPTPVIICSSLAEKESETAVLAMKLGAVDIIEKPKVGLKNFLEESEILFIDSVRAASNARVKTHSFQNDDSKFLENHKQPKTDFSKIDTTDKLIAIGTSTGGTQALEFILTQLNIHCPGIVIVQHMPEKFTEAFANRLNQVCKIQVKEAKDGDRVQLGSAYIAPGNKHMEIYLSGAQFHIRVLDGPLVNRHRPSVDTLFHSVAKAAGKNAKGIIMTGMGNDGANGLLKMKQSGAHTIAQDEASCVVFGMPKEAILKGAVNTILPLSKIVGEVQYF
;
A
#
# COMPACT_ATOMS: atom_id res chain seq x y z
N MET A 1 -14.31 -0.68 20.91
CA MET A 1 -12.98 -1.33 21.00
C MET A 1 -12.15 -0.87 22.21
N SER A 2 -12.60 0.10 23.01
CA SER A 2 -11.82 0.67 24.12
C SER A 2 -11.66 -0.24 25.35
N GLU A 3 -12.66 -1.06 25.68
CA GLU A 3 -12.62 -1.90 26.89
C GLU A 3 -12.20 -3.35 26.63
N LYS A 4 -12.58 -3.92 25.49
CA LYS A 4 -12.20 -5.26 25.03
C LYS A 4 -11.91 -5.20 23.53
N PRO A 5 -10.65 -4.96 23.14
CA PRO A 5 -10.30 -4.97 21.72
C PRO A 5 -10.43 -6.39 21.19
N THR A 6 -11.37 -6.57 20.26
CA THR A 6 -11.61 -7.82 19.53
C THR A 6 -11.34 -7.55 18.05
N PRO A 7 -10.59 -8.40 17.33
CA PRO A 7 -10.49 -8.29 15.89
C PRO A 7 -11.87 -8.35 15.23
N VAL A 8 -12.21 -7.32 14.46
CA VAL A 8 -13.51 -7.21 13.76
C VAL A 8 -13.25 -7.17 12.26
N ILE A 9 -13.89 -8.09 11.53
CA ILE A 9 -13.98 -8.06 10.07
C ILE A 9 -15.36 -7.51 9.70
N ILE A 10 -15.40 -6.54 8.80
CA ILE A 10 -16.66 -5.96 8.32
C ILE A 10 -17.11 -6.72 7.08
N CYS A 11 -18.36 -7.16 7.07
CA CYS A 11 -18.97 -7.77 5.89
C CYS A 11 -20.00 -6.80 5.31
N SER A 12 -19.70 -6.23 4.14
CA SER A 12 -20.48 -5.14 3.55
C SER A 12 -20.83 -5.40 2.08
N SER A 13 -21.95 -4.86 1.58
CA SER A 13 -22.27 -4.95 0.15
C SER A 13 -21.64 -3.81 -0.65
N LEU A 14 -21.66 -3.95 -1.98
CA LEU A 14 -21.16 -2.98 -2.95
C LEU A 14 -22.09 -1.77 -3.17
N ALA A 15 -22.94 -1.38 -2.23
CA ALA A 15 -23.66 -0.12 -2.32
C ALA A 15 -22.74 1.04 -1.89
N GLU A 16 -22.75 2.19 -2.59
CA GLU A 16 -21.86 3.33 -2.30
C GLU A 16 -21.92 3.78 -0.83
N LYS A 17 -23.13 3.97 -0.28
CA LYS A 17 -23.32 4.33 1.14
C LYS A 17 -22.78 3.28 2.11
N GLU A 18 -22.83 2.00 1.74
CA GLU A 18 -22.30 0.92 2.57
C GLU A 18 -20.78 0.86 2.50
N SER A 19 -20.18 1.22 1.37
CA SER A 19 -18.72 1.35 1.21
C SER A 19 -18.15 2.41 2.16
N GLU A 20 -18.76 3.60 2.22
CA GLU A 20 -18.35 4.65 3.16
C GLU A 20 -18.44 4.20 4.62
N THR A 21 -19.50 3.47 4.96
CA THR A 21 -19.72 2.94 6.32
C THR A 21 -18.64 1.91 6.68
N ALA A 22 -18.28 1.03 5.75
CA ALA A 22 -17.23 0.04 5.97
C ALA A 22 -15.84 0.68 6.12
N VAL A 23 -15.52 1.68 5.29
CA VAL A 23 -14.27 2.44 5.42
C VAL A 23 -14.22 3.20 6.76
N LEU A 24 -15.34 3.77 7.20
CA LEU A 24 -15.43 4.37 8.53
C LEU A 24 -15.20 3.33 9.64
N ALA A 25 -15.74 2.12 9.50
CA ALA A 25 -15.51 1.05 10.46
C ALA A 25 -14.02 0.64 10.54
N MET A 26 -13.27 0.66 9.43
CA MET A 26 -11.82 0.46 9.44
C MET A 26 -11.10 1.53 10.24
N LYS A 27 -11.48 2.81 10.07
CA LYS A 27 -10.96 3.90 10.91
C LYS A 27 -11.22 3.65 12.40
N LEU A 28 -12.40 3.14 12.74
CA LEU A 28 -12.80 2.85 14.11
C LEU A 28 -12.16 1.57 14.68
N GLY A 29 -11.32 0.88 13.90
CA GLY A 29 -10.46 -0.20 14.35
C GLY A 29 -10.80 -1.58 13.79
N ALA A 30 -11.74 -1.70 12.84
CA ALA A 30 -11.89 -2.95 12.11
C ALA A 30 -10.58 -3.33 11.40
N VAL A 31 -10.24 -4.61 11.42
CA VAL A 31 -8.95 -5.09 10.90
C VAL A 31 -9.00 -5.41 9.42
N ASP A 32 -10.19 -5.73 8.90
CA ASP A 32 -10.41 -6.06 7.49
C ASP A 32 -11.86 -5.82 7.02
N ILE A 33 -12.05 -5.77 5.69
CA ILE A 33 -13.36 -5.70 5.04
C ILE A 33 -13.48 -6.84 4.02
N ILE A 34 -14.59 -7.56 4.06
CA ILE A 34 -15.00 -8.55 3.05
C ILE A 34 -16.30 -8.12 2.38
N GLU A 35 -16.45 -8.51 1.11
CA GLU A 35 -17.69 -8.29 0.36
C GLU A 35 -18.74 -9.37 0.71
N LYS A 36 -20.00 -8.98 0.84
CA LYS A 36 -21.13 -9.91 0.95
C LYS A 36 -21.28 -10.72 -0.35
N PRO A 37 -21.44 -12.06 -0.28
CA PRO A 37 -21.72 -12.91 -1.44
C PRO A 37 -22.96 -12.44 -2.21
N LYS A 38 -22.85 -12.39 -3.53
CA LYS A 38 -24.01 -12.17 -4.42
C LYS A 38 -24.62 -13.50 -4.90
N VAL A 39 -25.77 -13.40 -5.58
CA VAL A 39 -26.51 -14.53 -6.18
C VAL A 39 -25.57 -15.38 -7.05
N GLY A 40 -25.59 -16.69 -6.87
CA GLY A 40 -24.53 -17.59 -7.36
C GLY A 40 -23.52 -17.98 -6.27
N LEU A 41 -24.02 -18.17 -5.04
CA LEU A 41 -23.25 -18.40 -3.81
C LEU A 41 -22.12 -19.43 -3.98
N LYS A 42 -22.35 -20.51 -4.73
CA LYS A 42 -21.34 -21.57 -4.92
C LYS A 42 -20.08 -21.05 -5.63
N ASN A 43 -20.23 -20.40 -6.78
CA ASN A 43 -19.08 -19.88 -7.54
C ASN A 43 -18.41 -18.72 -6.79
N PHE A 44 -19.20 -17.84 -6.16
CA PHE A 44 -18.65 -16.75 -5.34
C PHE A 44 -17.85 -17.29 -4.16
N LEU A 45 -18.36 -18.30 -3.46
CA LEU A 45 -17.63 -18.95 -2.38
C LEU A 45 -16.40 -19.66 -2.92
N GLU A 46 -16.47 -20.40 -4.02
CA GLU A 46 -15.27 -21.05 -4.61
C GLU A 46 -14.19 -20.03 -5.00
N GLU A 47 -14.56 -18.86 -5.51
CA GLU A 47 -13.62 -17.79 -5.88
C GLU A 47 -13.12 -16.97 -4.69
N SER A 48 -13.96 -16.75 -3.67
CA SER A 48 -13.70 -15.86 -2.53
C SER A 48 -13.38 -16.58 -1.22
N GLU A 49 -13.49 -17.91 -1.18
CA GLU A 49 -13.26 -18.74 0.02
C GLU A 49 -11.87 -18.49 0.59
N ILE A 50 -10.86 -18.44 -0.28
CA ILE A 50 -9.48 -18.21 0.15
C ILE A 50 -9.34 -16.82 0.75
N LEU A 51 -9.88 -15.78 0.11
CA LEU A 51 -9.84 -14.41 0.64
C LEU A 51 -10.58 -14.30 1.98
N PHE A 52 -11.70 -14.98 2.11
CA PHE A 52 -12.47 -15.04 3.36
C PHE A 52 -11.69 -15.74 4.47
N ILE A 53 -11.14 -16.92 4.19
CA ILE A 53 -10.32 -17.69 5.13
C ILE A 53 -9.09 -16.89 5.54
N ASP A 54 -8.42 -16.24 4.58
CA ASP A 54 -7.25 -15.42 4.86
C ASP A 54 -7.63 -14.19 5.69
N SER A 55 -8.77 -13.54 5.43
CA SER A 55 -9.28 -12.47 6.30
C SER A 55 -9.54 -12.95 7.73
N VAL A 56 -10.15 -14.13 7.90
CA VAL A 56 -10.41 -14.73 9.23
C VAL A 56 -9.11 -15.09 9.95
N ARG A 57 -8.14 -15.69 9.24
CA ARG A 57 -6.81 -15.98 9.79
C ARG A 57 -6.02 -14.72 10.12
N ALA A 58 -6.15 -13.69 9.30
CA ALA A 58 -5.50 -12.41 9.53
C ALA A 58 -6.07 -11.77 10.80
N ALA A 59 -7.40 -11.78 10.95
CA ALA A 59 -8.07 -11.28 12.15
C ALA A 59 -7.72 -12.10 13.40
N SER A 60 -7.64 -13.43 13.33
CA SER A 60 -7.28 -14.25 14.50
C SER A 60 -5.85 -14.02 14.99
N ASN A 61 -4.94 -13.65 14.08
CA ASN A 61 -3.56 -13.30 14.39
C ASN A 61 -3.34 -11.79 14.57
N ALA A 62 -4.39 -10.97 14.45
CA ALA A 62 -4.28 -9.52 14.47
C ALA A 62 -3.90 -9.01 15.87
N ARG A 63 -2.87 -8.18 15.94
CA ARG A 63 -2.44 -7.51 17.17
C ARG A 63 -3.25 -6.23 17.36
N VAL A 64 -4.50 -6.38 17.82
CA VAL A 64 -5.39 -5.25 18.11
C VAL A 64 -5.02 -4.64 19.46
N LYS A 65 -3.94 -3.87 19.49
CA LYS A 65 -3.68 -2.94 20.60
C LYS A 65 -4.43 -1.65 20.33
N THR A 66 -4.89 -0.97 21.38
CA THR A 66 -5.23 0.46 21.30
C THR A 66 -3.95 1.21 20.96
N HIS A 67 -3.63 1.31 19.67
CA HIS A 67 -2.50 2.09 19.20
C HIS A 67 -2.84 3.57 19.40
N SER A 68 -2.57 4.09 20.60
CA SER A 68 -2.16 5.47 20.73
C SER A 68 -0.80 5.56 20.05
N PHE A 69 -0.77 5.97 18.79
CA PHE A 69 0.46 6.43 18.18
C PHE A 69 0.89 7.67 18.97
N GLN A 70 1.74 7.48 19.97
CA GLN A 70 2.37 8.59 20.67
C GLN A 70 3.33 9.23 19.67
N ASN A 71 3.07 10.50 19.35
CA ASN A 71 3.99 11.35 18.63
C ASN A 71 5.23 11.54 19.52
N ASP A 72 6.28 10.76 19.26
CA ASP A 72 7.62 11.13 19.71
C ASP A 72 8.15 12.20 18.76
N ASP A 73 7.71 13.43 19.01
CA ASP A 73 8.33 14.63 18.45
C ASP A 73 9.72 14.81 19.07
N SER A 74 10.76 14.37 18.36
CA SER A 74 12.11 14.89 18.62
C SER A 74 13.03 14.83 17.40
N LYS A 75 13.29 16.03 16.87
CA LYS A 75 14.53 16.51 16.24
C LYS A 75 15.19 15.61 15.19
N PHE A 76 14.86 15.85 13.92
CA PHE A 76 15.80 15.65 12.82
C PHE A 76 16.29 17.01 12.32
N LEU A 77 17.55 17.32 12.67
CA LEU A 77 18.31 18.42 12.09
C LEU A 77 19.12 17.91 10.90
N GLU A 78 19.22 18.80 9.92
CA GLU A 78 19.75 18.68 8.57
C GLU A 78 21.17 18.10 8.46
N ASN A 79 21.39 17.30 7.42
CA ASN A 79 22.58 17.43 6.56
C ASN A 79 22.43 16.58 5.29
N HIS A 80 21.99 17.19 4.19
CA HIS A 80 22.18 16.59 2.87
C HIS A 80 22.80 17.60 1.89
N LYS A 81 24.07 17.34 1.56
CA LYS A 81 24.81 18.04 0.50
C LYS A 81 24.20 17.68 -0.85
N GLN A 82 23.96 18.71 -1.66
CA GLN A 82 23.50 18.58 -3.05
C GLN A 82 24.62 17.99 -3.94
N PRO A 83 24.32 17.00 -4.80
CA PRO A 83 25.25 16.58 -5.84
C PRO A 83 25.14 17.47 -7.09
N LYS A 84 26.29 17.79 -7.67
CA LYS A 84 26.43 18.46 -8.97
C LYS A 84 26.16 17.46 -10.09
N THR A 85 25.40 17.86 -11.11
CA THR A 85 24.99 17.01 -12.23
C THR A 85 25.86 17.21 -13.46
N ASP A 86 26.23 16.09 -14.08
CA ASP A 86 26.84 15.97 -15.41
C ASP A 86 25.76 15.47 -16.40
N PHE A 87 25.70 16.05 -17.60
CA PHE A 87 24.59 15.89 -18.54
C PHE A 87 24.92 14.93 -19.68
N SER A 88 24.81 13.61 -19.46
CA SER A 88 24.87 12.65 -20.59
C SER A 88 24.16 11.31 -20.32
N LYS A 89 22.82 11.33 -20.33
CA LYS A 89 21.84 10.25 -20.63
C LYS A 89 20.46 10.79 -20.25
N ILE A 90 19.37 10.37 -20.90
CA ILE A 90 18.01 10.66 -20.42
C ILE A 90 17.77 9.75 -19.21
N ASP A 91 18.46 10.06 -18.11
CA ASP A 91 18.13 9.62 -16.76
C ASP A 91 17.03 10.55 -16.29
N THR A 92 15.83 10.02 -16.07
CA THR A 92 14.83 10.77 -15.30
C THR A 92 15.32 10.88 -13.86
N THR A 93 15.32 12.10 -13.32
CA THR A 93 15.57 12.35 -11.89
C THR A 93 14.31 12.18 -11.06
N ASP A 94 13.17 11.91 -11.70
CA ASP A 94 11.91 11.68 -11.00
C ASP A 94 12.03 10.42 -10.15
N LYS A 95 11.63 10.57 -8.89
CA LYS A 95 11.61 9.51 -7.90
C LYS A 95 10.19 9.02 -7.70
N LEU A 96 10.05 7.73 -7.44
CA LEU A 96 8.76 7.06 -7.25
C LEU A 96 8.79 6.19 -6.00
N ILE A 97 7.71 6.22 -5.22
CA ILE A 97 7.54 5.35 -4.07
C ILE A 97 6.42 4.35 -4.37
N ALA A 98 6.69 3.05 -4.21
CA ALA A 98 5.71 2.00 -4.38
C ALA A 98 5.42 1.34 -3.02
N ILE A 99 4.15 1.28 -2.63
CA ILE A 99 3.71 0.72 -1.34
C ILE A 99 2.75 -0.45 -1.54
N GLY A 100 2.99 -1.54 -0.81
CA GLY A 100 2.13 -2.73 -0.79
C GLY A 100 1.62 -3.03 0.61
N THR A 101 0.30 -3.19 0.75
CA THR A 101 -0.41 -3.33 2.03
C THR A 101 -1.62 -4.26 1.90
N SER A 102 -2.06 -4.86 3.02
CA SER A 102 -3.28 -5.69 3.08
C SER A 102 -4.01 -5.49 4.42
N THR A 103 -4.31 -6.53 5.20
CA THR A 103 -4.94 -6.41 6.54
C THR A 103 -4.16 -5.46 7.46
N GLY A 104 -4.88 -4.48 8.04
CA GLY A 104 -4.30 -3.39 8.83
C GLY A 104 -3.68 -2.24 8.00
N GLY A 105 -3.65 -2.39 6.68
CA GLY A 105 -3.01 -1.46 5.76
C GLY A 105 -3.72 -0.12 5.67
N THR A 106 -5.05 -0.09 5.80
CA THR A 106 -5.82 1.16 5.77
C THR A 106 -5.43 2.11 6.89
N GLN A 107 -5.25 1.59 8.12
CA GLN A 107 -4.78 2.42 9.25
C GLN A 107 -3.32 2.83 9.08
N ALA A 108 -2.48 1.91 8.58
CA ALA A 108 -1.06 2.19 8.38
C ALA A 108 -0.81 3.24 7.27
N LEU A 109 -1.60 3.19 6.20
CA LEU A 109 -1.60 4.19 5.12
C LEU A 109 -2.16 5.53 5.60
N GLU A 110 -3.29 5.55 6.33
CA GLU A 110 -3.83 6.80 6.89
C GLU A 110 -2.81 7.46 7.82
N PHE A 111 -2.11 6.68 8.65
CA PHE A 111 -1.02 7.18 9.50
C PHE A 111 0.11 7.80 8.68
N ILE A 112 0.63 7.14 7.65
CA ILE A 112 1.74 7.68 6.85
C ILE A 112 1.31 8.91 6.07
N LEU A 113 0.25 8.80 5.26
CA LEU A 113 -0.10 9.81 4.26
C LEU A 113 -0.56 11.13 4.87
N THR A 114 -1.22 11.10 6.04
CA THR A 114 -1.68 12.32 6.72
C THR A 114 -0.53 13.17 7.28
N GLN A 115 0.66 12.59 7.46
CA GLN A 115 1.85 13.28 7.96
C GLN A 115 2.71 13.89 6.85
N LEU A 116 2.43 13.56 5.58
CA LEU A 116 3.21 14.05 4.44
C LEU A 116 2.84 15.49 4.08
N ASN A 117 3.82 16.21 3.52
CA ASN A 117 3.61 17.49 2.85
C ASN A 117 3.62 17.31 1.33
N ILE A 118 3.25 18.37 0.60
CA ILE A 118 3.11 18.38 -0.86
C ILE A 118 4.44 18.19 -1.63
N HIS A 119 5.58 18.16 -0.95
CA HIS A 119 6.90 17.99 -1.58
C HIS A 119 7.38 16.54 -1.59
N CYS A 120 6.61 15.58 -1.09
CA CYS A 120 6.97 14.16 -1.19
C CYS A 120 6.93 13.68 -2.65
N PRO A 121 7.75 12.68 -3.05
CA PRO A 121 7.66 12.08 -4.39
C PRO A 121 6.28 11.48 -4.66
N GLY A 122 6.02 11.15 -5.93
CA GLY A 122 4.79 10.45 -6.28
C GLY A 122 4.73 9.05 -5.68
N ILE A 123 3.55 8.66 -5.19
CA ILE A 123 3.35 7.42 -4.44
C ILE A 123 2.32 6.55 -5.16
N VAL A 124 2.63 5.29 -5.39
CA VAL A 124 1.72 4.31 -6.01
C VAL A 124 1.49 3.16 -5.05
N ILE A 125 0.24 2.85 -4.77
CA ILE A 125 -0.16 2.04 -3.63
C ILE A 125 -1.06 0.90 -4.10
N VAL A 126 -0.72 -0.33 -3.73
CA VAL A 126 -1.66 -1.45 -3.73
C VAL A 126 -2.07 -1.74 -2.30
N GLN A 127 -3.36 -1.57 -2.03
CA GLN A 127 -4.05 -2.07 -0.85
C GLN A 127 -4.97 -3.18 -1.32
N HIS A 128 -4.83 -4.39 -0.78
CA HIS A 128 -5.80 -5.46 -1.06
C HIS A 128 -7.16 -5.07 -0.49
N MET A 129 -8.08 -4.75 -1.37
CA MET A 129 -9.43 -4.32 -1.00
C MET A 129 -10.38 -4.49 -2.20
N PRO A 130 -11.67 -4.77 -1.98
CA PRO A 130 -12.61 -4.99 -3.09
C PRO A 130 -12.92 -3.71 -3.89
N GLU A 131 -13.40 -3.88 -5.12
CA GLU A 131 -13.56 -2.84 -6.17
C GLU A 131 -14.17 -1.52 -5.69
N LYS A 132 -15.29 -1.53 -4.97
CA LYS A 132 -15.97 -0.28 -4.60
C LYS A 132 -15.47 0.37 -3.31
N PHE A 133 -14.54 -0.26 -2.62
CA PHE A 133 -13.94 0.29 -1.40
C PHE A 133 -12.68 1.09 -1.72
N THR A 134 -11.99 0.83 -2.84
CA THR A 134 -10.75 1.54 -3.21
C THR A 134 -11.01 3.00 -3.52
N GLU A 135 -12.07 3.32 -4.26
CA GLU A 135 -12.48 4.69 -4.52
C GLU A 135 -12.90 5.42 -3.23
N ALA A 136 -13.77 4.81 -2.41
CA ALA A 136 -14.20 5.40 -1.14
C ALA A 136 -13.03 5.66 -0.17
N PHE A 137 -12.07 4.74 -0.11
CA PHE A 137 -10.86 4.89 0.69
C PHE A 137 -9.95 6.01 0.16
N ALA A 138 -9.75 6.09 -1.15
CA ALA A 138 -8.96 7.16 -1.75
C ALA A 138 -9.59 8.54 -1.51
N ASN A 139 -10.91 8.66 -1.71
CA ASN A 139 -11.66 9.88 -1.46
C ASN A 139 -11.57 10.33 0.00
N ARG A 140 -11.68 9.38 0.94
CA ARG A 140 -11.48 9.65 2.36
C ARG A 140 -10.08 10.17 2.65
N LEU A 141 -9.04 9.48 2.17
CA LEU A 141 -7.65 9.90 2.38
C LEU A 141 -7.40 11.30 1.82
N ASN A 142 -7.96 11.62 0.66
CA ASN A 142 -7.86 12.93 0.04
C ASN A 142 -8.49 14.06 0.88
N GLN A 143 -9.48 13.76 1.73
CA GLN A 143 -10.07 14.74 2.64
C GLN A 143 -9.20 15.03 3.87
N VAL A 144 -8.34 14.09 4.27
CA VAL A 144 -7.54 14.19 5.51
C VAL A 144 -6.05 14.44 5.27
N CYS A 145 -5.56 14.21 4.05
CA CYS A 145 -4.15 14.41 3.69
C CYS A 145 -3.92 15.80 3.09
N LYS A 146 -2.68 16.31 3.21
CA LYS A 146 -2.24 17.53 2.51
C LYS A 146 -1.88 17.27 1.05
N ILE A 147 -1.41 16.06 0.76
CA ILE A 147 -1.12 15.57 -0.58
C ILE A 147 -2.41 15.19 -1.30
N GLN A 148 -2.40 15.20 -2.64
CA GLN A 148 -3.53 14.70 -3.41
C GLN A 148 -3.57 13.18 -3.32
N VAL A 149 -4.72 12.61 -2.96
CA VAL A 149 -4.94 11.16 -2.98
C VAL A 149 -6.10 10.84 -3.92
N LYS A 150 -5.94 9.83 -4.77
CA LYS A 150 -7.02 9.39 -5.67
C LYS A 150 -6.87 7.92 -6.01
N GLU A 151 -7.97 7.31 -6.44
CA GLU A 151 -7.91 6.04 -7.15
C GLU A 151 -7.24 6.27 -8.51
N ALA A 152 -6.35 5.34 -8.88
CA ALA A 152 -5.58 5.42 -10.09
C ALA A 152 -6.45 5.19 -11.33
N LYS A 153 -6.25 6.02 -12.35
CA LYS A 153 -6.86 5.86 -13.67
C LYS A 153 -5.78 5.54 -14.70
N ASP A 154 -6.16 4.78 -15.73
CA ASP A 154 -5.24 4.48 -16.83
C ASP A 154 -4.75 5.78 -17.49
N GLY A 155 -3.44 5.86 -17.72
CA GLY A 155 -2.79 7.04 -18.27
C GLY A 155 -2.48 8.15 -17.27
N ASP A 156 -2.81 7.99 -15.98
CA ASP A 156 -2.43 8.96 -14.96
C ASP A 156 -0.90 9.14 -14.93
N ARG A 157 -0.44 10.39 -14.98
CA ARG A 157 0.96 10.72 -14.70
C ARG A 157 1.19 10.70 -13.20
N VAL A 158 2.26 10.04 -12.74
CA VAL A 158 2.66 10.05 -11.33
C VAL A 158 3.32 11.40 -11.00
N GLN A 159 2.68 12.18 -10.12
CA GLN A 159 3.09 13.53 -9.77
C GLN A 159 3.64 13.63 -8.34
N LEU A 160 4.53 14.60 -8.11
CA LEU A 160 5.00 15.00 -6.79
C LEU A 160 3.82 15.52 -5.95
N GLY A 161 3.79 15.16 -4.66
CA GLY A 161 2.70 15.51 -3.75
C GLY A 161 1.41 14.76 -4.03
N SER A 162 1.48 13.59 -4.70
CA SER A 162 0.30 12.78 -5.05
C SER A 162 0.48 11.30 -4.70
N ALA A 163 -0.60 10.67 -4.25
CA ALA A 163 -0.71 9.24 -4.01
C ALA A 163 -1.85 8.61 -4.83
N TYR A 164 -1.56 7.48 -5.47
CA TYR A 164 -2.46 6.76 -6.35
C TYR A 164 -2.73 5.38 -5.79
N ILE A 165 -4.00 5.08 -5.50
CA ILE A 165 -4.44 3.78 -4.98
C ILE A 165 -4.93 2.93 -6.15
N ALA A 166 -4.42 1.70 -6.27
CA ALA A 166 -4.85 0.77 -7.30
C ALA A 166 -6.37 0.50 -7.18
N PRO A 167 -7.13 0.58 -8.29
CA PRO A 167 -8.54 0.21 -8.27
C PRO A 167 -8.71 -1.27 -7.94
N GLY A 168 -9.68 -1.59 -7.09
CA GLY A 168 -9.99 -2.97 -6.75
C GLY A 168 -10.41 -3.74 -7.99
N ASN A 169 -10.16 -5.06 -8.01
CA ASN A 169 -10.48 -5.92 -9.15
C ASN A 169 -9.74 -5.58 -10.47
N LYS A 170 -8.75 -4.68 -10.46
CA LYS A 170 -7.83 -4.42 -11.57
C LYS A 170 -6.38 -4.42 -11.08
N HIS A 171 -5.42 -4.66 -11.99
CA HIS A 171 -4.01 -4.47 -11.69
C HIS A 171 -3.56 -3.06 -12.02
N MET A 172 -2.57 -2.58 -11.27
CA MET A 172 -1.91 -1.31 -11.49
C MET A 172 -0.43 -1.56 -11.78
N GLU A 173 0.05 -1.04 -12.91
CA GLU A 173 1.45 -1.11 -13.33
C GLU A 173 1.99 0.28 -13.62
N ILE A 174 3.31 0.44 -13.57
CA ILE A 174 4.02 1.66 -13.90
C ILE A 174 4.84 1.46 -15.16
N TYR A 175 4.77 2.45 -16.06
CA TYR A 175 5.59 2.52 -17.26
C TYR A 175 6.18 3.91 -17.46
N LEU A 176 7.26 3.99 -18.25
CA LEU A 176 7.85 5.25 -18.68
C LEU A 176 7.19 5.69 -19.99
N SER A 177 6.73 6.94 -20.02
CA SER A 177 6.36 7.65 -21.25
C SER A 177 7.25 8.88 -21.34
N GLY A 178 8.22 8.86 -22.27
CA GLY A 178 9.33 9.81 -22.27
C GLY A 178 10.14 9.73 -20.97
N ALA A 179 10.27 10.85 -20.26
CA ALA A 179 10.98 10.94 -18.98
C ALA A 179 10.05 10.84 -17.74
N GLN A 180 8.76 10.55 -17.93
CA GLN A 180 7.74 10.64 -16.89
C GLN A 180 7.09 9.28 -16.61
N PHE A 181 6.90 8.97 -15.32
CA PHE A 181 6.16 7.77 -14.91
C PHE A 181 4.65 7.94 -15.12
N HIS A 182 4.04 6.94 -15.72
CA HIS A 182 2.62 6.85 -15.94
C HIS A 182 2.07 5.54 -15.41
N ILE A 183 0.80 5.56 -15.03
CA ILE A 183 0.07 4.42 -14.50
C ILE A 183 -0.69 3.74 -15.64
N ARG A 184 -0.57 2.42 -15.70
CA ARG A 184 -1.44 1.57 -16.49
C ARG A 184 -2.38 0.83 -15.55
N VAL A 185 -3.68 0.91 -15.84
CA VAL A 185 -4.69 0.12 -15.14
C VAL A 185 -5.21 -0.93 -16.10
N LEU A 186 -5.06 -2.20 -15.74
CA LEU A 186 -5.35 -3.31 -16.64
C LEU A 186 -6.13 -4.43 -15.95
N ASP A 187 -6.98 -5.08 -16.74
CA ASP A 187 -7.56 -6.37 -16.38
C ASP A 187 -6.51 -7.47 -16.63
N GLY A 188 -6.50 -8.48 -15.78
CA GLY A 188 -5.55 -9.59 -15.86
C GLY A 188 -5.93 -10.73 -14.93
N PRO A 189 -5.32 -11.92 -15.09
CA PRO A 189 -5.55 -13.03 -14.16
C PRO A 189 -5.04 -12.67 -12.76
N LEU A 190 -5.60 -13.30 -11.74
CA LEU A 190 -5.15 -13.12 -10.36
C LEU A 190 -3.64 -13.44 -10.24
N VAL A 191 -2.89 -12.57 -9.55
CA VAL A 191 -1.47 -12.81 -9.21
C VAL A 191 -1.39 -12.98 -7.71
N ASN A 192 -0.81 -14.10 -7.26
CA ASN A 192 -0.90 -14.53 -5.86
C ASN A 192 -2.34 -14.52 -5.31
N ARG A 193 -3.33 -14.80 -6.17
CA ARG A 193 -4.77 -14.80 -5.85
C ARG A 193 -5.36 -13.41 -5.56
N HIS A 194 -4.61 -12.34 -5.85
CA HIS A 194 -5.04 -10.97 -5.62
C HIS A 194 -5.15 -10.18 -6.93
N ARG A 195 -6.14 -9.28 -6.97
CA ARG A 195 -6.31 -8.26 -8.00
C ARG A 195 -7.00 -7.06 -7.35
N PRO A 196 -6.27 -5.97 -7.03
CA PRO A 196 -4.88 -5.68 -7.39
C PRO A 196 -3.85 -6.56 -6.65
N SER A 197 -2.70 -6.80 -7.30
CA SER A 197 -1.55 -7.50 -6.71
C SER A 197 -0.37 -6.55 -6.53
N VAL A 198 0.27 -6.66 -5.38
CA VAL A 198 1.49 -5.93 -5.00
C VAL A 198 2.67 -6.41 -5.84
N ASP A 199 2.78 -7.71 -6.12
CA ASP A 199 3.83 -8.23 -7.00
C ASP A 199 3.73 -7.60 -8.40
N THR A 200 2.54 -7.46 -8.98
CA THR A 200 2.36 -6.81 -10.29
C THR A 200 2.87 -5.36 -10.28
N LEU A 201 2.48 -4.59 -9.27
CA LEU A 201 2.97 -3.21 -9.10
C LEU A 201 4.50 -3.18 -8.98
N PHE A 202 5.06 -3.92 -8.02
CA PHE A 202 6.50 -3.88 -7.73
C PHE A 202 7.35 -4.38 -8.90
N HIS A 203 6.90 -5.40 -9.65
CA HIS A 203 7.59 -5.84 -10.86
C HIS A 203 7.65 -4.74 -11.92
N SER A 204 6.54 -4.06 -12.18
CA SER A 204 6.51 -2.96 -13.15
C SER A 204 7.39 -1.78 -12.72
N VAL A 205 7.40 -1.44 -11.43
CA VAL A 205 8.26 -0.41 -10.85
C VAL A 205 9.74 -0.79 -10.95
N ALA A 206 10.09 -2.05 -10.66
CA ALA A 206 11.45 -2.55 -10.80
C ALA A 206 11.98 -2.42 -12.24
N LYS A 207 11.09 -2.58 -13.23
CA LYS A 207 11.41 -2.46 -14.66
C LYS A 207 11.47 -1.00 -15.12
N ALA A 208 10.53 -0.16 -14.68
CA ALA A 208 10.41 1.22 -15.14
C ALA A 208 11.35 2.19 -14.41
N ALA A 209 11.45 2.09 -13.08
CA ALA A 209 12.15 3.07 -12.25
C ALA A 209 13.52 2.57 -11.74
N GLY A 210 13.69 1.25 -11.55
CA GLY A 210 14.93 0.68 -11.03
C GLY A 210 15.40 1.37 -9.73
N LYS A 211 16.64 1.89 -9.73
CA LYS A 211 17.23 2.62 -8.60
C LYS A 211 16.51 3.92 -8.22
N ASN A 212 15.68 4.48 -9.11
CA ASN A 212 14.91 5.70 -8.83
C ASN A 212 13.59 5.41 -8.11
N ALA A 213 13.41 4.19 -7.61
CA ALA A 213 12.27 3.83 -6.78
C ALA A 213 12.66 3.45 -5.35
N LYS A 214 11.68 3.60 -4.46
CA LYS A 214 11.67 3.00 -3.12
C LYS A 214 10.47 2.07 -3.01
N GLY A 215 10.72 0.82 -2.62
CA GLY A 215 9.66 -0.19 -2.42
C GLY A 215 9.39 -0.39 -0.94
N ILE A 216 8.13 -0.33 -0.51
CA ILE A 216 7.75 -0.45 0.89
C ILE A 216 6.66 -1.50 1.04
N ILE A 217 6.94 -2.56 1.79
CA ILE A 217 5.95 -3.60 2.13
C ILE A 217 5.55 -3.47 3.59
N MET A 218 4.25 -3.44 3.84
CA MET A 218 3.68 -3.14 5.15
C MET A 218 2.74 -4.25 5.62
N THR A 219 2.13 -4.05 6.79
CA THR A 219 1.18 -4.98 7.42
C THR A 219 0.22 -5.61 6.42
N GLY A 220 0.00 -6.92 6.59
CA GLY A 220 -0.81 -7.71 5.71
C GLY A 220 -0.56 -9.20 5.86
N MET A 221 -1.55 -10.00 5.45
CA MET A 221 -1.44 -11.45 5.40
C MET A 221 -0.94 -11.93 4.02
N GLY A 222 -0.30 -13.10 3.99
CA GLY A 222 0.18 -13.73 2.76
C GLY A 222 1.56 -13.24 2.34
N ASN A 223 1.92 -13.54 1.10
CA ASN A 223 3.26 -13.33 0.54
C ASN A 223 3.27 -12.41 -0.70
N ASP A 224 2.13 -11.82 -1.06
CA ASP A 224 2.05 -10.92 -2.22
C ASP A 224 2.97 -9.71 -2.01
N GLY A 225 3.71 -9.34 -3.05
CA GLY A 225 4.73 -8.30 -3.00
C GLY A 225 6.13 -8.79 -2.62
N ALA A 226 6.31 -9.98 -2.03
CA ALA A 226 7.65 -10.47 -1.65
C ALA A 226 8.55 -10.72 -2.88
N ASN A 227 8.00 -11.21 -4.00
CA ASN A 227 8.77 -11.44 -5.22
C ASN A 227 9.09 -10.13 -5.93
N GLY A 228 8.09 -9.27 -6.07
CA GLY A 228 8.21 -7.98 -6.72
C GLY A 228 9.17 -7.07 -5.96
N LEU A 229 9.14 -7.08 -4.62
CA LEU A 229 10.07 -6.30 -3.80
C LEU A 229 11.51 -6.81 -3.96
N LEU A 230 11.71 -8.14 -4.06
CA LEU A 230 13.02 -8.70 -4.38
C LEU A 230 13.50 -8.21 -5.75
N LYS A 231 12.61 -8.13 -6.74
CA LYS A 231 12.94 -7.59 -8.06
C LYS A 231 13.27 -6.11 -8.01
N MET A 232 12.55 -5.31 -7.24
CA MET A 232 12.90 -3.90 -7.00
C MET A 232 14.31 -3.78 -6.41
N LYS A 233 14.62 -4.56 -5.37
CA LYS A 233 15.96 -4.59 -4.75
C LYS A 233 17.05 -5.00 -5.76
N GLN A 234 16.80 -6.02 -6.57
CA GLN A 234 17.72 -6.48 -7.61
C GLN A 234 17.95 -5.41 -8.70
N SER A 235 16.94 -4.58 -8.99
CA SER A 235 17.05 -3.43 -9.89
C SER A 235 17.67 -2.19 -9.24
N GLY A 236 18.14 -2.28 -7.98
CA GLY A 236 18.83 -1.21 -7.26
C GLY A 236 17.92 -0.26 -6.47
N ALA A 237 16.62 -0.54 -6.37
CA ALA A 237 15.72 0.22 -5.51
C ALA A 237 16.05 -0.03 -4.03
N HIS A 238 15.85 0.98 -3.18
CA HIS A 238 15.87 0.76 -1.73
C HIS A 238 14.55 0.14 -1.29
N THR A 239 14.60 -0.95 -0.52
CA THR A 239 13.41 -1.68 -0.10
C THR A 239 13.26 -1.74 1.41
N ILE A 240 12.05 -1.48 1.89
CA ILE A 240 11.72 -1.34 3.31
C ILE A 240 10.59 -2.30 3.67
N ALA A 241 10.69 -2.92 4.84
CA ALA A 241 9.60 -3.65 5.46
C ALA A 241 9.17 -2.99 6.78
N GLN A 242 7.86 -2.93 7.02
CA GLN A 242 7.32 -2.57 8.33
C GLN A 242 7.70 -3.63 9.37
N ASP A 243 8.13 -3.18 10.56
CA ASP A 243 8.52 -4.06 11.65
C ASP A 243 7.35 -4.82 12.28
N GLU A 244 7.67 -5.93 12.93
CA GLU A 244 6.67 -6.80 13.55
C GLU A 244 5.90 -6.13 14.69
N ALA A 245 6.51 -5.18 15.43
CA ALA A 245 5.87 -4.56 16.58
C ALA A 245 4.79 -3.55 16.18
N SER A 246 4.94 -2.89 15.02
CA SER A 246 3.95 -1.94 14.50
C SER A 246 2.94 -2.55 13.51
N CYS A 247 3.16 -3.78 13.04
CA CYS A 247 2.21 -4.48 12.17
C CYS A 247 0.98 -4.98 12.94
N VAL A 248 -0.20 -4.83 12.33
CA VAL A 248 -1.41 -5.53 12.77
C VAL A 248 -1.26 -7.02 12.46
N VAL A 249 -0.81 -7.34 11.23
CA VAL A 249 -0.48 -8.69 10.77
C VAL A 249 0.90 -8.68 10.11
N PHE A 250 1.84 -9.41 10.70
CA PHE A 250 3.22 -9.52 10.20
C PHE A 250 3.39 -10.71 9.25
N GLY A 251 2.60 -10.75 8.17
CA GLY A 251 2.68 -11.77 7.11
C GLY A 251 3.52 -11.31 5.92
N MET A 252 2.99 -10.35 5.15
CA MET A 252 3.66 -9.82 3.95
C MET A 252 5.08 -9.30 4.23
N PRO A 253 5.33 -8.51 5.30
CA PRO A 253 6.69 -8.06 5.61
C PRO A 253 7.61 -9.22 5.98
N LYS A 254 7.11 -10.22 6.73
CA LYS A 254 7.87 -11.41 7.11
C LYS A 254 8.32 -12.21 5.89
N GLU A 255 7.42 -12.45 4.95
CA GLU A 255 7.71 -13.17 3.71
C GLU A 255 8.76 -12.43 2.86
N ALA A 256 8.66 -11.10 2.75
CA ALA A 256 9.66 -10.30 2.07
C ALA A 256 11.04 -10.36 2.76
N ILE A 257 11.09 -10.31 4.08
CA ILE A 257 12.33 -10.43 4.86
C ILE A 257 12.98 -11.80 4.63
N LEU A 258 12.22 -12.89 4.79
CA LEU A 258 12.69 -14.26 4.58
C LEU A 258 13.25 -14.48 3.18
N LYS A 259 12.67 -13.79 2.18
CA LYS A 259 13.09 -13.86 0.78
C LYS A 259 14.35 -13.03 0.46
N GLY A 260 14.90 -12.33 1.45
CA GLY A 260 16.03 -11.41 1.26
C GLY A 260 15.66 -10.16 0.46
N ALA A 261 14.37 -9.84 0.34
CA ALA A 261 13.87 -8.76 -0.49
C ALA A 261 14.04 -7.36 0.13
N VAL A 262 14.42 -7.28 1.41
CA VAL A 262 14.41 -6.05 2.22
C VAL A 262 15.82 -5.53 2.45
N ASN A 263 16.03 -4.21 2.38
CA ASN A 263 17.25 -3.55 2.82
C ASN A 263 17.16 -3.13 4.30
N THR A 264 16.02 -2.55 4.69
CA THR A 264 15.82 -1.97 6.03
C THR A 264 14.48 -2.39 6.62
N ILE A 265 14.45 -2.76 7.90
CA ILE A 265 13.21 -3.02 8.65
C ILE A 265 12.98 -1.82 9.57
N LEU A 266 11.80 -1.20 9.50
CA LEU A 266 11.51 0.05 10.22
C LEU A 266 10.15 0.00 10.93
N PRO A 267 10.02 0.62 12.12
CA PRO A 267 8.71 0.87 12.69
C PRO A 267 7.91 1.84 11.84
N LEU A 268 6.57 1.69 11.85
CA LEU A 268 5.65 2.50 11.04
C LEU A 268 5.93 4.01 11.14
N SER A 269 6.23 4.51 12.33
CA SER A 269 6.57 5.94 12.57
C SER A 269 7.78 6.41 11.78
N LYS A 270 8.78 5.55 11.55
CA LYS A 270 10.00 5.91 10.81
C LYS A 270 9.83 5.80 9.28
N ILE A 271 8.83 5.05 8.81
CA ILE A 271 8.53 4.95 7.37
C ILE A 271 8.08 6.31 6.82
N VAL A 272 7.46 7.17 7.63
CA VAL A 272 7.04 8.52 7.23
C VAL A 272 8.20 9.33 6.64
N GLY A 273 9.34 9.37 7.33
CA GLY A 273 10.53 10.08 6.86
C GLY A 273 11.10 9.49 5.56
N GLU A 274 11.06 8.16 5.43
CA GLU A 274 11.49 7.45 4.22
C GLU A 274 10.63 7.78 3.00
N VAL A 275 9.35 8.07 3.23
CA VAL A 275 8.42 8.49 2.17
C VAL A 275 8.57 9.98 1.87
N GLN A 276 8.73 10.83 2.88
CA GLN A 276 8.78 12.28 2.73
C GLN A 276 10.05 12.79 2.01
N TYR A 277 11.20 12.16 2.25
CA TYR A 277 12.52 12.69 1.85
C TYR A 277 13.24 11.83 0.82
N PHE A 278 12.53 10.99 0.06
CA PHE A 278 13.18 10.16 -0.95
C PHE A 278 13.81 10.97 -2.08
#